data_AF-A0A1Y5HLZ1-F1
#
_entry.id   AF-A0A1Y5HLZ1-F1
#
_cell.length_a   1.000
_cell.length_b   1.000
_cell.length_c   1.000
_cell.angle_alpha   90.00
_cell.angle_beta   90.00
_cell.angle_gamma   90.00
#
_symmetry.space_group_name_H-M   'P 1'
#
loop_
_entity.id
_entity.type
_entity.pdbx_description
1 polymer ?
#
loop_
_entity_poly.entity_id
_entity_poly.type
_entity_poly.pdbx_seq_one_letter_code
_entity_poly.pdbx_strand_id
1 'polypeptide(L)'
;MFKHITVFPILLLLFGCATAPPQNVENVCDIFDEYYDWYSAAKQAEKNHGVPIGVTLAFIHQESRFVEDARPPREWFLWIFPGSYPSSAYGYTQALNGTWYEYQKKTGQWSADRDDFVDAVDFIGWYNSQTSKRTGIRKHDAYRLYLAYHEGAGGYLKGSYNKKPWLIDVSRKVERRANMYNQQLLECRDTLDSGWLWRTMFGESRVNQDKNQRFSG
;
A
#
# COMPACT_ATOMS: atom_id res chain seq x y z
N MET A 1 -38.31 -28.44 -44.14
CA MET A 1 -38.24 -27.07 -43.59
C MET A 1 -37.15 -27.04 -42.53
N PHE A 2 -35.93 -26.64 -42.88
CA PHE A 2 -34.82 -26.50 -41.92
C PHE A 2 -34.92 -25.13 -41.27
N LYS A 3 -35.16 -25.08 -39.95
CA LYS A 3 -35.12 -23.84 -39.16
C LYS A 3 -33.65 -23.51 -38.89
N HIS A 4 -33.15 -22.43 -39.49
CA HIS A 4 -31.84 -21.86 -39.17
C HIS A 4 -31.87 -21.33 -37.74
N ILE A 5 -31.09 -21.94 -36.84
CA ILE A 5 -30.83 -21.41 -35.50
C ILE A 5 -29.68 -20.42 -35.65
N THR A 6 -30.01 -19.13 -35.68
CA THR A 6 -29.03 -18.06 -35.69
C THR A 6 -28.50 -17.88 -34.27
N VAL A 7 -27.30 -18.37 -33.99
CA VAL A 7 -26.61 -18.15 -32.70
C VAL A 7 -25.99 -16.76 -32.73
N PHE A 8 -26.51 -15.86 -31.91
CA PHE A 8 -25.95 -14.51 -31.73
C PHE A 8 -24.82 -14.60 -30.68
N PRO A 9 -23.56 -14.29 -31.00
CA PRO A 9 -22.49 -14.32 -30.01
C PRO A 9 -22.70 -13.17 -29.02
N ILE A 10 -22.97 -13.49 -27.76
CA ILE A 10 -22.96 -12.53 -26.66
C ILE A 10 -21.50 -12.17 -26.39
N LEU A 11 -21.11 -10.97 -26.81
CA LEU A 11 -19.83 -10.38 -26.47
C LEU A 11 -19.90 -9.89 -25.01
N LEU A 12 -19.46 -10.73 -24.07
CA LEU A 12 -19.28 -10.33 -22.67
C LEU A 12 -18.09 -9.36 -22.59
N LEU A 13 -18.38 -8.07 -22.52
CA LEU A 13 -17.40 -7.06 -22.14
C LEU A 13 -17.09 -7.26 -20.64
N LEU A 14 -15.97 -7.93 -20.36
CA LEU A 14 -15.41 -7.98 -19.01
C LEU A 14 -14.85 -6.60 -18.68
N PHE A 15 -15.60 -5.80 -17.93
CA PHE A 15 -15.05 -4.63 -17.27
C PHE A 15 -14.09 -5.14 -16.19
N GLY A 16 -12.78 -5.00 -16.41
CA GLY A 16 -11.80 -5.15 -15.35
C GLY A 16 -11.99 -4.01 -14.35
N CYS A 17 -12.29 -4.36 -13.09
CA CYS A 17 -12.33 -3.38 -12.02
C CYS A 17 -10.87 -3.19 -11.57
N ALA A 18 -10.26 -2.07 -11.94
CA ALA A 18 -8.96 -1.64 -11.46
C ALA A 18 -9.19 -0.54 -10.41
N THR A 19 -8.52 -0.63 -9.27
CA THR A 19 -8.64 0.39 -8.22
C THR A 19 -7.79 1.58 -8.63
N ALA A 20 -8.42 2.74 -8.81
CA ALA A 20 -7.69 3.96 -9.11
C ALA A 20 -6.78 4.33 -7.92
N PRO A 21 -5.58 4.89 -8.14
CA PRO A 21 -4.80 5.49 -7.07
C PRO A 21 -5.57 6.66 -6.43
N PRO A 22 -5.44 6.89 -5.11
CA PRO A 22 -6.11 8.00 -4.43
C PRO A 22 -5.77 9.36 -5.06
N GLN A 23 -6.76 10.25 -5.12
CA GLN A 23 -6.58 11.56 -5.75
C GLN A 23 -5.60 12.45 -4.98
N ASN A 24 -5.58 12.34 -3.66
CA ASN A 24 -4.68 13.10 -2.80
C ASN A 24 -3.84 12.19 -1.89
N VAL A 25 -2.71 11.72 -2.41
CA VAL A 25 -1.78 10.89 -1.66
C VAL A 25 -0.98 11.65 -0.57
N GLU A 26 -1.15 12.98 -0.45
CA GLU A 26 -0.48 13.77 0.60
C GLU A 26 -1.34 13.91 1.88
N ASN A 27 -2.57 13.40 1.88
CA ASN A 27 -3.45 13.42 3.04
C ASN A 27 -4.11 12.06 3.28
N VAL A 28 -3.70 11.38 4.35
CA VAL A 28 -4.22 10.03 4.67
C VAL A 28 -5.72 10.00 4.99
N CYS A 29 -6.27 11.09 5.50
CA CYS A 29 -7.71 11.15 5.74
C CYS A 29 -8.48 11.24 4.43
N ASP A 30 -7.97 11.97 3.45
CA ASP A 30 -8.57 12.01 2.10
C ASP A 30 -8.50 10.63 1.44
N ILE A 31 -7.36 9.92 1.58
CA ILE A 31 -7.21 8.53 1.10
C ILE A 31 -8.30 7.62 1.71
N PHE A 32 -8.55 7.73 3.02
CA PHE A 32 -9.50 6.87 3.72
C PHE A 32 -10.96 7.31 3.59
N ASP A 33 -11.21 8.58 3.31
CA ASP A 33 -12.53 9.07 2.92
C ASP A 33 -12.90 8.57 1.51
N GLU A 34 -11.92 8.50 0.60
CA GLU A 34 -12.08 7.93 -0.74
C GLU A 34 -12.24 6.39 -0.68
N TYR A 35 -11.39 5.72 0.11
CA TYR A 35 -11.37 4.26 0.26
C TYR A 35 -11.48 3.84 1.74
N TYR A 36 -12.71 3.72 2.23
CA TYR A 36 -12.95 3.38 3.64
C TYR A 36 -12.59 1.92 4.00
N ASP A 37 -12.74 1.01 3.05
CA ASP A 37 -12.29 -0.38 3.19
C ASP A 37 -10.76 -0.45 3.41
N TRP A 38 -9.99 0.43 2.78
CA TRP A 38 -8.55 0.56 3.01
C TRP A 38 -8.24 0.97 4.46
N TYR A 39 -9.04 1.87 5.04
CA TYR A 39 -8.91 2.22 6.46
C TYR A 39 -9.14 1.00 7.36
N SER A 40 -10.23 0.27 7.10
CA SER A 40 -10.61 -0.91 7.88
C SER A 40 -9.50 -1.97 7.83
N ALA A 41 -8.94 -2.22 6.64
CA ALA A 41 -7.83 -3.13 6.43
C ALA A 41 -6.55 -2.67 7.15
N ALA A 42 -6.16 -1.40 7.00
CA ALA A 42 -4.96 -0.86 7.64
C ALA A 42 -5.07 -0.89 9.17
N LYS A 43 -6.24 -0.59 9.73
CA LYS A 43 -6.53 -0.69 11.16
C LYS A 43 -6.42 -2.15 11.65
N GLN A 44 -6.95 -3.10 10.89
CA GLN A 44 -6.85 -4.52 11.22
C GLN A 44 -5.39 -5.00 11.18
N ALA A 45 -4.61 -4.58 10.19
CA ALA A 45 -3.17 -4.88 10.10
C ALA A 45 -2.38 -4.27 11.27
N GLU A 46 -2.67 -3.02 11.66
CA GLU A 46 -2.09 -2.38 12.85
C GLU A 46 -2.42 -3.19 14.12
N LYS A 47 -3.66 -3.63 14.28
CA LYS A 47 -4.08 -4.48 15.41
C LYS A 47 -3.36 -5.84 15.44
N ASN A 48 -3.23 -6.49 14.29
CA ASN A 48 -2.61 -7.82 14.17
C ASN A 48 -1.09 -7.76 14.42
N HIS A 49 -0.43 -6.75 13.86
CA HIS A 49 1.02 -6.73 13.74
C HIS A 49 1.68 -5.65 14.59
N GLY A 50 0.94 -4.69 15.11
CA GLY A 50 1.42 -3.59 15.95
C GLY A 50 2.28 -2.55 15.21
N VAL A 51 2.27 -2.55 13.88
CA VAL A 51 2.95 -1.56 13.04
C VAL A 51 1.97 -0.42 12.77
N PRO A 52 2.31 0.84 13.10
CA PRO A 52 1.35 1.94 12.97
C PRO A 52 0.88 2.13 11.52
N ILE A 53 -0.39 2.52 11.35
CA ILE A 53 -1.00 2.73 10.02
C ILE A 53 -0.15 3.67 9.15
N GLY A 54 0.33 4.79 9.70
CA GLY A 54 1.13 5.75 8.94
C GLY A 54 2.46 5.16 8.45
N VAL A 55 3.08 4.24 9.20
CA VAL A 55 4.29 3.52 8.75
C VAL A 55 3.96 2.64 7.55
N THR A 56 2.90 1.84 7.65
CA THR A 56 2.45 0.95 6.57
C THR A 56 2.11 1.73 5.30
N LEU A 57 1.35 2.82 5.40
CA LEU A 57 1.00 3.63 4.22
C LEU A 57 2.19 4.39 3.64
N ALA A 58 3.16 4.79 4.46
CA ALA A 58 4.37 5.42 3.94
C ALA A 58 5.20 4.44 3.10
N PHE A 59 5.21 3.15 3.46
CA PHE A 59 5.82 2.11 2.65
C PHE A 59 5.06 1.95 1.33
N ILE A 60 3.74 1.77 1.36
CA ILE A 60 2.91 1.68 0.14
C ILE A 60 3.17 2.87 -0.79
N HIS A 61 3.16 4.09 -0.26
CA HIS A 61 3.44 5.28 -1.06
C HIS A 61 4.83 5.23 -1.72
N GLN A 62 5.86 4.82 -0.97
CA GLN A 62 7.22 4.78 -1.50
C GLN A 62 7.42 3.65 -2.52
N GLU A 63 6.76 2.51 -2.32
CA GLU A 63 6.90 1.33 -3.17
C GLU A 63 6.09 1.43 -4.47
N SER A 64 4.88 1.97 -4.41
CA SER A 64 3.94 1.93 -5.54
C SER A 64 3.24 3.26 -5.83
N ARG A 65 3.34 4.25 -4.95
CA ARG A 65 2.48 5.45 -4.96
C ARG A 65 0.99 5.09 -5.02
N PHE A 66 0.61 3.99 -4.37
CA PHE A 66 -0.75 3.44 -4.37
C PHE A 66 -1.25 2.94 -5.74
N VAL A 67 -0.34 2.58 -6.66
CA VAL A 67 -0.69 1.94 -7.92
C VAL A 67 -0.67 0.41 -7.72
N GLU A 68 -1.82 -0.23 -7.91
CA GLU A 68 -2.04 -1.66 -7.62
C GLU A 68 -1.12 -2.60 -8.41
N ASP A 69 -0.79 -2.26 -9.65
CA ASP A 69 0.04 -3.09 -10.54
C ASP A 69 1.44 -2.51 -10.78
N ALA A 70 1.91 -1.63 -9.87
CA ALA A 70 3.21 -0.98 -9.98
C ALA A 70 4.32 -1.99 -10.29
N ARG A 71 5.13 -1.73 -11.32
CA ARG A 71 6.25 -2.60 -11.71
C ARG A 71 7.49 -1.77 -12.04
N PRO A 72 8.69 -2.30 -11.77
CA PRO A 72 9.92 -1.72 -12.29
C PRO A 72 9.84 -1.58 -13.81
N PRO A 73 10.45 -0.54 -14.40
CA PRO A 73 10.51 -0.43 -15.85
C PRO A 73 11.20 -1.67 -16.46
N ARG A 74 10.68 -2.15 -17.59
CA ARG A 74 11.29 -3.28 -18.32
C ARG A 74 12.69 -2.91 -18.79
N GLU A 75 13.57 -3.90 -18.82
CA GLU A 75 14.84 -3.74 -19.53
C GLU A 75 14.56 -3.76 -21.03
N TRP A 76 15.17 -2.84 -21.79
CA TRP A 76 15.00 -2.76 -23.23
C TRP A 76 16.10 -3.52 -23.95
N PHE A 77 15.74 -4.45 -24.83
CA PHE A 77 16.68 -5.10 -25.74
C PHE A 77 16.70 -4.33 -27.07
N LEU A 78 17.88 -3.83 -27.45
CA LEU A 78 18.11 -3.06 -28.68
C LEU A 78 17.12 -1.92 -28.91
N TRP A 79 16.73 -1.18 -27.85
CA TRP A 79 15.81 -0.01 -27.86
C TRP A 79 14.46 -0.18 -28.58
N ILE A 80 14.12 -1.40 -29.05
CA ILE A 80 12.94 -1.71 -29.89
C ILE A 80 12.09 -2.83 -29.27
N PHE A 81 12.71 -3.78 -28.56
CA PHE A 81 11.98 -4.90 -27.96
C PHE A 81 11.88 -4.75 -26.43
N PRO A 82 10.65 -4.71 -25.87
CA PRO A 82 10.49 -4.71 -24.43
C PRO A 82 10.93 -6.07 -23.88
N GLY A 83 12.01 -6.10 -23.11
CA GLY A 83 12.53 -7.29 -22.45
C GLY A 83 11.67 -7.73 -21.26
N SER A 84 12.19 -8.71 -20.50
CA SER A 84 11.55 -9.14 -19.25
C SER A 84 11.70 -8.07 -18.17
N TYR A 85 10.86 -8.15 -17.13
CA TYR A 85 11.05 -7.31 -15.95
C TYR A 85 12.37 -7.68 -15.25
N PRO A 86 13.18 -6.70 -14.80
CA PRO A 86 14.45 -6.95 -14.11
C PRO A 86 14.28 -7.62 -12.74
N SER A 87 13.06 -7.60 -12.20
CA SER A 87 12.72 -8.12 -10.89
C SER A 87 11.31 -8.71 -10.88
N SER A 88 11.05 -9.60 -9.93
CA SER A 88 9.70 -10.12 -9.63
C SER A 88 8.91 -9.23 -8.67
N ALA A 89 9.49 -8.09 -8.26
CA ALA A 89 8.80 -7.06 -7.49
C ALA A 89 7.63 -6.50 -8.28
N TYR A 90 6.44 -6.51 -7.69
CA TYR A 90 5.27 -5.83 -8.24
C TYR A 90 4.25 -5.46 -7.17
N GLY A 91 3.31 -4.62 -7.61
CA GLY A 91 2.14 -4.17 -6.89
C GLY A 91 2.46 -3.27 -5.71
N TYR A 92 1.49 -3.14 -4.81
CA TYR A 92 1.54 -2.19 -3.70
C TYR A 92 2.80 -2.30 -2.83
N THR A 93 3.28 -3.53 -2.62
CA THR A 93 4.36 -3.86 -1.68
C THR A 93 5.73 -3.96 -2.33
N GLN A 94 5.80 -4.03 -3.67
CA GLN A 94 6.99 -4.39 -4.44
C GLN A 94 7.71 -5.66 -3.93
N ALA A 95 7.00 -6.55 -3.23
CA ALA A 95 7.59 -7.77 -2.71
C ALA A 95 7.96 -8.75 -3.84
N LEU A 96 9.13 -9.38 -3.71
CA LEU A 96 9.56 -10.46 -4.61
C LEU A 96 8.67 -11.70 -4.43
N ASN A 97 8.53 -12.51 -5.49
CA ASN A 97 7.73 -13.75 -5.46
C ASN A 97 8.06 -14.65 -4.27
N GLY A 98 9.36 -14.86 -3.99
CA GLY A 98 9.79 -15.69 -2.87
C GLY A 98 9.42 -15.10 -1.50
N THR A 99 9.44 -13.76 -1.37
CA THR A 99 9.07 -13.10 -0.10
C THR A 99 7.56 -13.16 0.12
N TRP A 100 6.77 -12.94 -0.95
CA TRP A 100 5.32 -13.07 -0.89
C TRP A 100 4.88 -14.50 -0.57
N TYR A 101 5.48 -15.49 -1.24
CA TYR A 101 5.20 -16.89 -0.98
C TYR A 101 5.47 -17.29 0.48
N GLU A 102 6.57 -16.82 1.06
CA GLU A 102 6.84 -17.05 2.48
C GLU A 102 5.79 -16.41 3.39
N TYR A 103 5.27 -15.22 3.05
CA TYR A 103 4.12 -14.65 3.75
C TYR A 103 2.89 -15.56 3.66
N GLN A 104 2.44 -15.91 2.45
CA GLN A 104 1.26 -16.76 2.23
C GLN A 104 1.38 -18.08 3.01
N LYS A 105 2.56 -18.71 2.95
CA LYS A 105 2.85 -19.94 3.67
C LYS A 105 2.83 -19.78 5.19
N LYS A 106 3.36 -18.67 5.72
CA LYS A 106 3.47 -18.43 7.18
C LYS A 106 2.17 -17.95 7.80
N THR A 107 1.29 -17.33 7.03
CA THR A 107 -0.01 -16.82 7.49
C THR A 107 -1.17 -17.72 7.10
N GLY A 108 -0.97 -18.66 6.16
CA GLY A 108 -2.03 -19.50 5.60
C GLY A 108 -2.89 -18.80 4.54
N GLN A 109 -2.54 -17.56 4.15
CA GLN A 109 -3.29 -16.73 3.22
C GLN A 109 -2.89 -17.05 1.77
N TRP A 110 -3.22 -18.24 1.29
CA TRP A 110 -2.83 -18.71 -0.06
C TRP A 110 -3.49 -17.95 -1.22
N SER A 111 -4.64 -17.31 -0.97
CA SER A 111 -5.34 -16.49 -1.96
C SER A 111 -4.90 -15.03 -1.96
N ALA A 112 -3.96 -14.64 -1.09
CA ALA A 112 -3.56 -13.24 -0.98
C ALA A 112 -2.80 -12.76 -2.22
N ASP A 113 -3.14 -11.56 -2.72
CA ASP A 113 -2.51 -10.94 -3.89
C ASP A 113 -1.80 -9.63 -3.56
N ARG A 114 -0.71 -9.32 -4.28
CA ARG A 114 0.14 -8.14 -4.05
C ARG A 114 -0.45 -6.85 -4.61
N ASP A 115 -1.38 -6.98 -5.55
CA ASP A 115 -2.15 -5.89 -6.13
C ASP A 115 -3.47 -5.64 -5.41
N ASP A 116 -3.84 -6.47 -4.42
CA ASP A 116 -4.93 -6.17 -3.50
C ASP A 116 -4.41 -5.34 -2.31
N PHE A 117 -5.07 -4.22 -2.02
CA PHE A 117 -4.62 -3.30 -0.97
C PHE A 117 -4.72 -3.92 0.43
N VAL A 118 -5.77 -4.72 0.69
CA VAL A 118 -6.02 -5.34 2.00
C VAL A 118 -4.90 -6.34 2.33
N ASP A 119 -4.56 -7.17 1.37
CA ASP A 119 -3.45 -8.13 1.48
C ASP A 119 -2.10 -7.41 1.58
N ALA A 120 -1.91 -6.33 0.83
CA ALA A 120 -0.68 -5.54 0.85
C ALA A 120 -0.39 -4.91 2.22
N VAL A 121 -1.40 -4.32 2.88
CA VAL A 121 -1.22 -3.72 4.21
C VAL A 121 -0.99 -4.78 5.29
N ASP A 122 -1.65 -5.94 5.21
CA ASP A 122 -1.36 -7.06 6.14
C ASP A 122 0.06 -7.60 5.94
N PHE A 123 0.49 -7.79 4.68
CA PHE A 123 1.84 -8.22 4.35
C PHE A 123 2.90 -7.27 4.92
N ILE A 124 2.78 -5.95 4.68
CA ILE A 124 3.76 -4.96 5.17
C ILE A 124 3.78 -4.97 6.71
N GLY A 125 2.61 -5.01 7.35
CA GLY A 125 2.49 -5.12 8.80
C GLY A 125 3.17 -6.38 9.33
N TRP A 126 2.87 -7.54 8.75
CA TRP A 126 3.46 -8.83 9.08
C TRP A 126 4.97 -8.80 8.92
N TYR A 127 5.47 -8.37 7.75
CA TYR A 127 6.90 -8.36 7.43
C TYR A 127 7.68 -7.47 8.40
N ASN A 128 7.18 -6.26 8.66
CA ASN A 128 7.82 -5.33 9.60
C ASN A 128 7.73 -5.83 11.05
N SER A 129 6.68 -6.55 11.43
CA SER A 129 6.58 -7.23 12.73
C SER A 129 7.62 -8.35 12.87
N GLN A 130 7.82 -9.18 11.84
CA GLN A 130 8.88 -10.19 11.84
C GLN A 130 10.27 -9.55 11.88
N THR A 131 10.48 -8.48 11.10
CA THR A 131 11.73 -7.73 11.06
C THR A 131 12.04 -7.12 12.43
N SER A 132 11.04 -6.49 13.07
CA SER A 132 11.14 -5.97 14.43
C SER A 132 11.57 -7.05 15.43
N LYS A 133 10.93 -8.24 15.40
CA LYS A 133 11.31 -9.37 16.26
C LYS A 133 12.76 -9.84 16.05
N ARG A 134 13.25 -9.82 14.81
CA ARG A 134 14.60 -10.31 14.46
C ARG A 134 15.70 -9.29 14.73
N THR A 135 15.40 -8.00 14.66
CA THR A 135 16.39 -6.91 14.67
C THR A 135 16.32 -6.03 15.91
N GLY A 136 15.23 -6.08 16.68
CA GLY A 136 14.95 -5.18 17.79
C GLY A 136 14.50 -3.77 17.37
N ILE A 137 14.32 -3.50 16.07
CA ILE A 137 13.80 -2.21 15.59
C ILE A 137 12.39 -2.00 16.14
N ARG A 138 12.10 -0.81 16.65
CA ARG A 138 10.77 -0.45 17.14
C ARG A 138 9.79 -0.37 15.98
N LYS A 139 8.55 -0.84 16.17
CA LYS A 139 7.54 -0.88 15.10
C LYS A 139 7.11 0.49 14.55
N HIS A 140 7.34 1.57 15.30
CA HIS A 140 7.10 2.95 14.86
C HIS A 140 8.33 3.61 14.21
N ASP A 141 9.48 2.93 14.18
CA ASP A 141 10.71 3.46 13.58
C ASP A 141 10.74 3.18 12.08
N ALA A 142 9.99 3.98 11.33
CA ALA A 142 9.84 3.85 9.89
C ALA A 142 11.18 3.90 9.15
N TYR A 143 12.12 4.75 9.60
CA TYR A 143 13.44 4.87 8.98
C TYR A 143 14.21 3.54 9.02
N ARG A 144 14.37 2.96 10.22
CA ARG A 144 15.12 1.70 10.38
C ARG A 144 14.37 0.51 9.79
N LEU A 145 13.04 0.48 9.92
CA LEU A 145 12.23 -0.57 9.29
C LEU A 145 12.39 -0.55 7.78
N TYR A 146 12.40 0.63 7.14
CA TYR A 146 12.53 0.72 5.69
C TYR A 146 13.92 0.30 5.21
N LEU A 147 14.99 0.64 5.95
CA LEU A 147 16.33 0.11 5.69
C LEU A 147 16.32 -1.44 5.73
N ALA A 148 15.67 -2.01 6.73
CA ALA A 148 15.59 -3.46 6.90
C ALA A 148 14.65 -4.14 5.90
N TYR A 149 13.61 -3.46 5.42
CA TYR A 149 12.73 -3.94 4.36
C TYR A 149 13.49 -4.13 3.05
N HIS A 150 14.36 -3.17 2.72
CA HIS A 150 15.15 -3.21 1.49
C HIS A 150 16.37 -4.14 1.57
N GLU A 151 17.06 -4.19 2.70
CA GLU A 151 18.26 -5.05 2.88
C GLU A 151 17.94 -6.46 3.38
N GLY A 152 16.72 -6.69 3.85
CA GLY A 152 16.37 -7.80 4.73
C GLY A 152 17.00 -7.66 6.13
N ALA A 153 16.41 -8.32 7.12
CA ALA A 153 16.86 -8.25 8.52
C ALA A 153 18.36 -8.58 8.71
N GLY A 154 18.89 -9.56 7.97
CA GLY A 154 20.30 -9.94 8.05
C GLY A 154 21.25 -8.90 7.43
N GLY A 155 20.88 -8.30 6.30
CA GLY A 155 21.65 -7.22 5.68
C GLY A 155 21.66 -5.96 6.54
N TYR A 156 20.51 -5.61 7.10
CA TYR A 156 20.38 -4.52 8.07
C TYR A 156 21.29 -4.70 9.28
N LEU A 157 21.28 -5.87 9.93
CA LEU A 157 22.13 -6.16 11.08
C LEU A 157 23.63 -6.10 10.73
N LYS A 158 24.00 -6.44 9.49
CA LYS A 158 25.37 -6.31 8.97
C LYS A 158 25.71 -4.89 8.50
N GLY A 159 24.77 -3.94 8.54
CA GLY A 159 24.97 -2.56 8.13
C GLY A 159 25.21 -2.38 6.62
N SER A 160 24.67 -3.25 5.77
CA SER A 160 24.91 -3.18 4.31
C SER A 160 24.36 -1.90 3.67
N TYR A 161 23.33 -1.29 4.27
CA TYR A 161 22.78 0.00 3.85
C TYR A 161 23.77 1.16 3.92
N ASN A 162 24.84 1.08 4.73
CA ASN A 162 25.86 2.13 4.82
C ASN A 162 26.57 2.38 3.49
N LYS A 163 26.54 1.42 2.57
CA LYS A 163 27.11 1.54 1.21
C LYS A 163 26.12 2.09 0.19
N LYS A 164 24.89 2.41 0.60
CA LYS A 164 23.79 2.87 -0.27
C LYS A 164 23.25 4.22 0.23
N PRO A 165 23.96 5.34 -0.02
CA PRO A 165 23.50 6.67 0.42
C PRO A 165 22.07 6.99 -0.03
N TRP A 166 21.72 6.59 -1.26
CA TRP A 166 20.37 6.75 -1.78
C TRP A 166 19.30 6.07 -0.91
N LEU A 167 19.60 4.90 -0.33
CA LEU A 167 18.64 4.15 0.49
C LEU A 167 18.43 4.88 1.82
N ILE A 168 19.49 5.44 2.40
CA ILE A 168 19.40 6.28 3.61
C ILE A 168 18.48 7.48 3.34
N ASP A 169 18.63 8.15 2.21
CA ASP A 169 17.81 9.31 1.84
C ASP A 169 16.34 8.93 1.61
N VAL A 170 16.08 7.79 0.95
CA VAL A 170 14.73 7.26 0.77
C VAL A 170 14.11 6.86 2.11
N SER A 171 14.83 6.16 2.99
CA SER A 171 14.34 5.83 4.33
C SER A 171 13.94 7.06 5.13
N ARG A 172 14.68 8.18 5.00
CA ARG A 172 14.31 9.46 5.64
C ARG A 172 13.04 10.05 5.03
N LYS A 173 12.80 9.89 3.73
CA LYS A 173 11.54 10.33 3.08
C LYS A 173 10.36 9.51 3.61
N VAL A 174 10.53 8.20 3.75
CA VAL A 174 9.52 7.29 4.32
C VAL A 174 9.20 7.67 5.76
N GLU A 175 10.21 7.95 6.58
CA GLU A 175 10.01 8.41 7.96
C GLU A 175 9.19 9.71 8.04
N ARG A 176 9.54 10.71 7.23
CA ARG A 176 8.78 11.98 7.19
C ARG A 176 7.32 11.76 6.81
N ARG A 177 7.07 10.91 5.80
CA ARG A 177 5.70 10.58 5.36
C ARG A 177 4.93 9.80 6.42
N ALA A 178 5.57 8.84 7.09
CA ALA A 178 4.96 8.08 8.18
C ALA A 178 4.53 9.01 9.32
N ASN A 179 5.40 9.97 9.69
CA ASN A 179 5.07 10.98 10.70
C ASN A 179 3.92 11.88 10.25
N MET A 180 3.92 12.35 9.00
CA MET A 180 2.84 13.15 8.43
C MET A 180 1.49 12.42 8.50
N TYR A 181 1.43 11.17 8.02
CA TYR A 181 0.21 10.37 8.08
C TYR A 181 -0.24 10.08 9.51
N ASN A 182 0.69 9.78 10.43
CA ASN A 182 0.34 9.57 11.83
C ASN A 182 -0.28 10.83 12.46
N GLN A 183 0.21 12.02 12.13
CA GLN A 183 -0.37 13.28 12.62
C GLN A 183 -1.75 13.54 12.03
N GLN A 184 -1.91 13.41 10.71
CA GLN A 184 -3.21 13.58 10.05
C GLN A 184 -4.26 12.60 10.58
N LEU A 185 -3.87 11.35 10.88
CA LEU A 185 -4.79 10.36 11.44
C LEU A 185 -5.38 10.77 12.78
N LEU A 186 -4.69 11.55 13.59
CA LEU A 186 -5.25 12.05 14.86
C LEU A 186 -6.49 12.92 14.63
N GLU A 187 -6.61 13.53 13.46
CA GLU A 187 -7.70 14.45 13.13
C GLU A 187 -8.97 13.75 12.63
N CYS A 188 -8.82 12.58 11.99
CA CYS A 188 -9.94 11.91 11.32
C CYS A 188 -10.25 10.51 11.87
N ARG A 189 -9.39 9.93 12.73
CA ARG A 189 -9.57 8.56 13.25
C ARG A 189 -10.90 8.36 13.97
N ASP A 190 -11.34 9.32 14.78
CA ASP A 190 -12.62 9.22 15.50
C ASP A 190 -13.81 9.17 14.54
N THR A 191 -13.78 9.98 13.48
CA THR A 191 -14.79 9.95 12.41
C THR A 191 -14.74 8.65 11.65
N LEU A 192 -13.56 8.17 11.26
CA LEU A 192 -13.38 6.90 10.56
C LEU A 192 -13.81 5.70 11.43
N ASP A 193 -13.70 5.79 12.74
CA ASP A 193 -14.15 4.76 13.69
C ASP A 193 -15.66 4.76 13.94
N SER A 194 -16.35 5.81 13.51
CA SER A 194 -17.80 5.90 13.68
C SER A 194 -18.56 5.00 12.71
N GLY A 195 -19.75 4.57 13.13
CA GLY A 195 -20.61 3.70 12.33
C GLY A 195 -20.99 4.32 10.99
N TRP A 196 -21.21 3.49 9.98
CA TRP A 196 -21.55 3.95 8.61
C TRP A 196 -22.70 4.97 8.58
N LEU A 197 -23.76 4.76 9.37
CA LEU A 197 -24.88 5.70 9.47
C LEU A 197 -24.43 7.09 9.95
N TRP A 198 -23.55 7.14 10.96
CA TRP A 198 -23.04 8.41 11.48
C TRP A 198 -22.17 9.13 10.45
N ARG A 199 -21.28 8.40 9.76
CA ARG A 199 -20.45 8.98 8.69
C ARG A 199 -21.29 9.51 7.53
N THR A 200 -22.32 8.80 7.12
CA THR A 200 -23.20 9.25 6.03
C THR A 200 -24.04 10.49 6.43
N MET A 201 -24.49 10.56 7.68
CA MET A 201 -25.39 11.63 8.13
C MET A 201 -24.67 12.88 8.65
N PHE A 202 -23.47 12.71 9.22
CA PHE A 202 -22.73 13.75 9.95
C PHE A 202 -21.22 13.75 9.66
N GLY A 203 -20.72 12.78 8.88
CA GLY A 203 -19.34 12.78 8.42
C GLY A 203 -19.18 13.85 7.35
N GLU A 204 -18.79 15.05 7.78
CA GLU A 204 -18.47 16.11 6.85
C GLU A 204 -17.17 15.76 6.13
N SER A 205 -17.27 15.43 4.84
CA SER A 205 -16.11 15.17 3.99
C SER A 205 -15.23 16.43 4.00
N ARG A 206 -13.98 16.34 4.47
CA ARG A 206 -13.12 17.52 4.64
C ARG A 206 -12.83 18.27 3.34
N VAL A 207 -13.03 17.60 2.20
CA VAL A 207 -13.11 18.20 0.86
C VAL A 207 -14.11 19.36 0.77
N ASN A 208 -15.21 19.33 1.54
CA ASN A 208 -16.20 20.42 1.59
C ASN A 208 -15.82 21.52 2.60
N GLN A 209 -15.11 21.21 3.68
CA GLN A 209 -14.66 22.23 4.65
C GLN A 209 -13.61 23.17 4.04
N ASP A 210 -12.65 22.63 3.27
CA ASP A 210 -11.64 23.45 2.58
C ASP A 210 -12.24 24.33 1.47
N LYS A 211 -13.30 23.86 0.80
CA LYS A 211 -14.04 24.69 -0.16
C LYS A 211 -14.76 25.83 0.55
N ASN A 212 -15.45 25.58 1.65
CA ASN A 212 -16.17 26.63 2.38
C ASN A 212 -15.23 27.69 2.99
N GLN A 213 -14.02 27.31 3.42
CA GLN A 213 -13.03 28.28 3.90
C GLN A 213 -12.44 29.16 2.79
N ARG A 214 -12.27 28.64 1.56
CA ARG A 214 -11.79 29.43 0.41
C ARG A 214 -12.80 30.44 -0.15
N PHE A 215 -14.10 30.28 0.10
CA PHE A 215 -15.14 31.20 -0.38
C PHE A 215 -15.65 32.16 0.70
N SER A 216 -15.10 32.09 1.91
CA SER A 216 -15.48 32.93 3.06
C SER A 216 -14.43 34.01 3.40
N GLY A 217 -13.46 34.24 2.51
CA GLY A 217 -12.37 35.22 2.67
C GLY A 217 -12.36 36.26 1.57
#